data_AF-A0A6P5GDS3-F1
#
_entry.id   AF-A0A6P5GDS3-F1
#
_cell.length_a   1.000
_cell.length_b   1.000
_cell.length_c   1.000
_cell.angle_alpha   90.00
_cell.angle_beta   90.00
_cell.angle_gamma   90.00
#
_symmetry.space_group_name_H-M   'P 1'
#
loop_
_entity.id
_entity.type
_entity.pdbx_description
1 polymer ?
#
loop_
_entity_poly.entity_id
_entity_poly.type
_entity_poly.pdbx_seq_one_letter_code
_entity_poly.pdbx_strand_id
1 'polypeptide(L)'
;MAVRSPLSSPPYLHLLLRRSLLAPTPLKLALPRARPLTASSARAGNPRSGGFVPRGSVDAAENGAPAAASAIAGASVSSAIDFLTLCHRLKTTKRKGWINHGIKGPESIADHMYRMALMALIADELPGVNRERCIKIAIVHDIAEAIVGDITPSDGVPKAEKSRREQEALNEMCDILGGGPIANEIKELWAEYEHNSSIEASLVKDFDKVEMILQALEYEMAHGKVLDEFFLSTAGKFQTDLGKRWAAEVVARRNKRLGKQA
;
A
#
# COMPACT_ATOMS: atom_id res chain seq x y z
N MET A 1 12.00 26.99 -66.78
CA MET A 1 13.17 26.80 -65.90
C MET A 1 12.75 27.27 -64.52
N ALA A 2 12.18 26.41 -63.67
CA ALA A 2 12.87 25.61 -62.64
C ALA A 2 13.77 26.50 -61.75
N VAL A 3 13.58 26.57 -60.42
CA VAL A 3 13.94 25.49 -59.48
C VAL A 3 13.28 25.70 -58.09
N ARG A 4 12.58 24.64 -57.61
CA ARG A 4 12.45 24.03 -56.25
C ARG A 4 12.04 24.89 -55.03
N SER A 5 11.35 24.41 -53.99
CA SER A 5 10.44 23.29 -53.63
C SER A 5 10.15 23.51 -52.12
N PRO A 6 8.93 23.32 -51.60
CA PRO A 6 8.62 23.44 -50.17
C PRO A 6 8.78 22.09 -49.44
N LEU A 7 9.19 22.14 -48.16
CA LEU A 7 9.30 20.97 -47.29
C LEU A 7 7.92 20.50 -46.82
N SER A 8 7.72 19.19 -46.97
CA SER A 8 6.53 18.41 -46.62
C SER A 8 6.52 18.06 -45.13
N SER A 9 5.34 18.13 -44.50
CA SER A 9 5.05 17.53 -43.18
C SER A 9 4.22 16.26 -43.38
N PRO A 10 4.50 15.14 -42.67
CA PRO A 10 3.79 13.89 -42.89
C PRO A 10 2.45 13.81 -42.13
N PRO A 11 1.42 13.15 -42.68
CA PRO A 11 0.15 12.90 -41.99
C PRO A 11 0.13 11.47 -41.41
N TYR A 12 0.14 11.31 -40.09
CA TYR A 12 -0.26 10.06 -39.45
C TYR A 12 -0.88 10.36 -38.09
N LEU A 13 -2.20 10.52 -38.04
CA LEU A 13 -3.00 10.18 -36.86
C LEU A 13 -4.49 10.21 -37.22
N HIS A 14 -5.03 9.13 -37.77
CA HIS A 14 -6.48 8.86 -37.72
C HIS A 14 -6.75 7.41 -38.12
N LEU A 15 -6.59 6.48 -37.18
CA LEU A 15 -7.36 5.24 -37.19
C LEU A 15 -7.39 4.61 -35.80
N LEU A 16 -8.58 4.12 -35.42
CA LEU A 16 -8.91 3.24 -34.29
C LEU A 16 -9.36 3.91 -32.97
N LEU A 17 -10.59 4.43 -33.00
CA LEU A 17 -11.47 4.40 -31.82
C LEU A 17 -12.92 4.13 -32.26
N ARG A 18 -13.24 2.85 -32.44
CA ARG A 18 -14.62 2.33 -32.35
C ARG A 18 -14.59 0.83 -32.10
N ARG A 19 -14.59 0.43 -30.83
CA ARG A 19 -15.00 -0.92 -30.41
C ARG A 19 -15.94 -0.81 -29.21
N SER A 20 -17.21 -0.94 -29.56
CA SER A 20 -18.32 -1.61 -28.87
C SER A 20 -18.27 -1.76 -27.35
N LEU A 21 -19.24 -1.12 -26.70
CA LEU A 21 -19.72 -1.44 -25.35
C LEU A 21 -20.44 -2.80 -25.39
N LEU A 22 -19.91 -3.78 -24.67
CA LEU A 22 -20.67 -4.96 -24.22
C LEU A 22 -20.37 -5.14 -22.73
N ALA A 23 -21.41 -4.99 -21.91
CA ALA A 23 -21.34 -5.23 -20.48
C ALA A 23 -21.17 -6.74 -20.20
N PRO A 24 -20.35 -7.16 -19.22
CA PRO A 24 -20.22 -8.57 -18.88
C PRO A 24 -21.42 -9.01 -18.03
N THR A 25 -21.99 -10.17 -18.37
CA THR A 25 -22.99 -10.88 -17.56
C THR A 25 -22.34 -11.55 -16.34
N PRO A 26 -23.02 -11.64 -15.19
CA PRO A 26 -22.43 -12.25 -14.00
C PRO A 26 -22.49 -13.79 -14.08
N LEU A 27 -21.35 -14.45 -13.84
CA LEU A 27 -21.28 -15.88 -13.59
C LEU A 27 -21.83 -16.18 -12.19
N LYS A 28 -22.87 -17.02 -12.08
CA LYS A 28 -23.30 -17.59 -10.80
C LYS A 28 -22.41 -18.79 -10.46
N LEU A 29 -21.58 -18.67 -9.45
CA LEU A 29 -20.80 -19.79 -8.89
C LEU A 29 -21.64 -20.49 -7.81
N ALA A 30 -21.96 -21.77 -8.04
CA ALA A 30 -22.65 -22.62 -7.07
C ALA A 30 -21.64 -23.18 -6.05
N LEU A 31 -21.83 -22.88 -4.76
CA LEU A 31 -21.05 -23.45 -3.66
C LEU A 31 -21.50 -24.89 -3.35
N PRO A 32 -20.60 -25.87 -3.23
CA PRO A 32 -20.95 -27.20 -2.75
C PRO A 32 -21.16 -27.22 -1.22
N ARG A 33 -22.22 -27.90 -0.77
CA ARG A 33 -22.59 -28.12 0.63
C ARG A 33 -21.50 -28.86 1.41
N ALA A 34 -21.22 -28.41 2.63
CA ALA A 34 -20.39 -29.10 3.61
C ALA A 34 -21.00 -30.46 4.03
N ARG A 35 -20.15 -31.50 4.13
CA ARG A 35 -20.49 -32.79 4.75
C ARG A 35 -20.22 -32.73 6.26
N PRO A 36 -21.09 -33.32 7.12
CA PRO A 36 -20.87 -33.33 8.56
C PRO A 36 -19.83 -34.39 8.97
N LEU A 37 -19.03 -34.05 9.98
CA LEU A 37 -18.06 -34.90 10.66
C LEU A 37 -18.79 -35.94 11.54
N THR A 38 -18.48 -37.22 11.37
CA THR A 38 -18.89 -38.28 12.31
C THR A 38 -17.76 -38.52 13.31
N ALA A 39 -18.06 -38.26 14.59
CA ALA A 39 -17.24 -38.63 15.73
C ALA A 39 -17.74 -39.97 16.32
N SER A 40 -16.82 -40.91 16.58
CA SER A 40 -16.97 -42.05 17.51
C SER A 40 -15.67 -42.88 17.42
N SER A 41 -15.06 -43.48 18.43
CA SER A 41 -15.21 -43.52 19.88
C SER A 41 -13.97 -44.25 20.39
N ALA A 42 -13.50 -43.88 21.58
CA ALA A 42 -12.41 -44.54 22.28
C ALA A 42 -12.80 -45.96 22.72
N ARG A 43 -11.86 -46.90 22.69
CA ARG A 43 -11.97 -48.13 23.48
C ARG A 43 -10.64 -48.49 24.12
N ALA A 44 -10.65 -48.49 25.44
CA ALA A 44 -9.59 -48.98 26.30
C ALA A 44 -9.67 -50.51 26.44
N GLY A 45 -8.51 -51.16 26.57
CA GLY A 45 -8.38 -52.58 26.92
C GLY A 45 -6.91 -53.01 27.02
N ASN A 46 -6.45 -53.25 28.25
CA ASN A 46 -5.16 -53.85 28.65
C ASN A 46 -5.49 -55.24 29.28
N PRO A 47 -4.58 -56.13 29.76
CA PRO A 47 -3.10 -56.25 29.63
C PRO A 47 -2.55 -57.71 29.43
N ARG A 48 -1.19 -57.81 29.40
CA ARG A 48 -0.27 -58.96 29.69
C ARG A 48 -0.12 -60.01 28.56
N SER A 49 1.04 -60.64 28.27
CA SER A 49 2.31 -60.88 28.98
C SER A 49 3.41 -61.40 28.01
N GLY A 50 4.68 -61.04 28.28
CA GLY A 50 5.87 -61.94 28.26
C GLY A 50 6.50 -62.38 26.93
N GLY A 51 7.83 -62.21 26.79
CA GLY A 51 8.66 -63.07 25.92
C GLY A 51 9.84 -62.41 25.19
N PHE A 52 10.99 -62.34 25.86
CA PHE A 52 12.40 -62.48 25.42
C PHE A 52 12.82 -62.42 23.91
N VAL A 53 13.90 -61.67 23.65
CA VAL A 53 14.65 -61.46 22.37
C VAL A 53 15.78 -62.51 22.21
N PRO A 54 16.34 -62.81 21.01
CA PRO A 54 17.55 -62.07 20.57
C PRO A 54 17.79 -61.93 19.03
N ARG A 55 18.33 -60.75 18.66
CA ARG A 55 19.52 -60.44 17.82
C ARG A 55 19.72 -61.07 16.41
N GLY A 56 19.84 -60.18 15.42
CA GLY A 56 20.60 -60.31 14.15
C GLY A 56 20.40 -59.02 13.32
N SER A 57 21.33 -58.07 13.32
CA SER A 57 22.53 -57.90 12.47
C SER A 57 22.25 -57.31 11.07
N VAL A 58 22.82 -56.12 10.88
CA VAL A 58 23.27 -55.42 9.65
C VAL A 58 22.25 -55.09 8.56
N ASP A 59 22.02 -53.80 8.31
CA ASP A 59 22.59 -53.15 7.13
C ASP A 59 22.38 -51.62 7.16
N ALA A 60 23.37 -50.97 6.56
CA ALA A 60 23.56 -49.54 6.48
C ALA A 60 22.57 -48.86 5.50
N ALA A 61 22.15 -47.64 5.84
CA ALA A 61 21.93 -46.58 4.86
C ALA A 61 21.89 -45.24 5.60
N GLU A 62 23.06 -44.60 5.75
CA GLU A 62 23.13 -43.15 5.80
C GLU A 62 22.50 -42.60 4.52
N ASN A 63 21.35 -41.95 4.65
CA ASN A 63 20.85 -41.02 3.65
C ASN A 63 20.72 -39.66 4.31
N GLY A 64 21.88 -39.04 4.56
CA GLY A 64 21.99 -37.60 4.63
C GLY A 64 21.79 -37.03 3.23
N ALA A 65 20.58 -36.58 2.93
CA ALA A 65 20.29 -35.67 1.83
C ALA A 65 19.58 -34.44 2.42
N PRO A 66 19.89 -33.25 1.89
CA PRO A 66 19.97 -32.04 2.67
C PRO A 66 18.59 -31.60 3.12
N ALA A 67 18.54 -30.94 4.30
CA ALA A 67 17.41 -30.09 4.64
C ALA A 67 17.14 -29.20 3.42
N ALA A 68 16.04 -29.48 2.72
CA ALA A 68 15.56 -28.61 1.66
C ALA A 68 15.51 -27.22 2.29
N ALA A 69 16.31 -26.29 1.76
CA ALA A 69 16.17 -24.89 2.08
C ALA A 69 14.67 -24.60 1.98
N SER A 70 14.04 -24.35 3.12
CA SER A 70 12.62 -24.06 3.20
C SER A 70 12.40 -22.89 2.28
N ALA A 71 11.94 -23.18 1.05
CA ALA A 71 11.51 -22.16 0.12
C ALA A 71 10.54 -21.33 0.93
N ILE A 72 10.86 -20.05 1.11
CA ILE A 72 10.00 -19.12 1.84
C ILE A 72 8.63 -19.26 1.18
N ALA A 73 7.71 -19.93 1.85
CA ALA A 73 6.42 -20.26 1.28
C ALA A 73 5.68 -18.92 1.17
N GLY A 74 5.77 -18.30 0.00
CA GLY A 74 5.07 -17.07 -0.30
C GLY A 74 3.56 -17.29 -0.28
N ALA A 75 2.81 -16.19 -0.30
CA ALA A 75 1.37 -16.23 -0.46
C ALA A 75 0.97 -17.16 -1.62
N SER A 76 -0.08 -17.96 -1.41
CA SER A 76 -0.66 -18.72 -2.52
C SER A 76 -1.13 -17.76 -3.61
N VAL A 77 -1.17 -18.20 -4.87
CA VAL A 77 -1.66 -17.34 -5.97
C VAL A 77 -3.07 -16.82 -5.68
N SER A 78 -3.94 -17.65 -5.08
CA SER A 78 -5.29 -17.21 -4.68
C SER A 78 -5.22 -16.10 -3.63
N SER A 79 -4.48 -16.32 -2.54
CA SER A 79 -4.31 -15.35 -1.44
C SER A 79 -3.74 -14.02 -1.94
N ALA A 80 -2.77 -14.06 -2.86
CA ALA A 80 -2.22 -12.86 -3.48
C ALA A 80 -3.28 -12.10 -4.29
N ILE A 81 -4.10 -12.80 -5.08
CA ILE A 81 -5.19 -12.17 -5.85
C ILE A 81 -6.29 -11.64 -4.93
N ASP A 82 -6.61 -12.33 -3.84
CA ASP A 82 -7.59 -11.88 -2.85
C ASP A 82 -7.11 -10.61 -2.14
N PHE A 83 -5.84 -10.58 -1.73
CA PHE A 83 -5.19 -9.39 -1.15
C PHE A 83 -5.22 -8.19 -2.13
N LEU A 84 -4.84 -8.41 -3.39
CA LEU A 84 -4.87 -7.37 -4.42
C LEU A 84 -6.31 -6.91 -4.74
N THR A 85 -7.28 -7.82 -4.71
CA THR A 85 -8.69 -7.51 -4.86
C THR A 85 -9.19 -6.64 -3.73
N LEU A 86 -8.76 -6.89 -2.48
CA LEU A 86 -9.05 -6.00 -1.36
C LEU A 86 -8.40 -4.62 -1.54
N CYS A 87 -7.13 -4.57 -1.97
CA CYS A 87 -6.40 -3.32 -2.24
C CYS A 87 -7.03 -2.47 -3.34
N HIS A 88 -7.92 -3.01 -4.19
CA HIS A 88 -8.70 -2.22 -5.14
C HIS A 88 -9.44 -1.05 -4.47
N ARG A 89 -9.87 -1.22 -3.21
CA ARG A 89 -10.57 -0.17 -2.45
C ARG A 89 -9.76 1.10 -2.26
N LEU A 90 -8.42 1.03 -2.28
CA LEU A 90 -7.54 2.19 -2.23
C LEU A 90 -7.66 3.07 -3.49
N LYS A 91 -8.03 2.48 -4.64
CA LYS A 91 -8.24 3.20 -5.90
C LYS A 91 -9.57 3.94 -5.93
N THR A 92 -10.56 3.45 -5.20
CA THR A 92 -11.93 3.98 -5.22
C THR A 92 -12.24 4.86 -4.02
N THR A 93 -11.54 4.67 -2.90
CA THR A 93 -11.66 5.51 -1.71
C THR A 93 -10.94 6.84 -1.94
N LYS A 94 -11.70 7.92 -1.86
CA LYS A 94 -11.22 9.28 -2.09
C LYS A 94 -10.72 9.89 -0.79
N ARG A 95 -9.61 10.64 -0.87
CA ARG A 95 -9.03 11.37 0.26
C ARG A 95 -10.07 12.38 0.78
N LYS A 96 -10.57 12.12 1.99
CA LYS A 96 -11.72 12.76 2.61
C LYS A 96 -11.47 14.22 2.97
N GLY A 97 -10.22 14.60 3.27
CA GLY A 97 -9.85 15.99 3.46
C GLY A 97 -10.27 16.88 2.28
N TRP A 98 -10.08 16.41 1.04
CA TRP A 98 -10.48 17.13 -0.17
C TRP A 98 -11.99 17.13 -0.40
N ILE A 99 -12.67 16.02 -0.07
CA ILE A 99 -14.14 15.93 -0.14
C ILE A 99 -14.77 16.97 0.79
N ASN A 100 -14.25 17.09 2.01
CA ASN A 100 -14.73 18.05 3.01
C ASN A 100 -14.55 19.51 2.55
N HIS A 101 -13.63 19.77 1.62
CA HIS A 101 -13.38 21.10 1.02
C HIS A 101 -14.11 21.32 -0.30
N GLY A 102 -14.97 20.39 -0.71
CA GLY A 102 -15.76 20.47 -1.93
C GLY A 102 -14.91 20.41 -3.20
N ILE A 103 -13.76 19.74 -3.16
CA ILE A 103 -13.00 19.40 -4.36
C ILE A 103 -13.79 18.37 -5.17
N LYS A 104 -13.98 18.65 -6.46
CA LYS A 104 -14.70 17.74 -7.38
C LYS A 104 -13.72 16.77 -8.02
N GLY A 105 -14.02 15.48 -7.94
CA GLY A 105 -13.14 14.43 -8.45
C GLY A 105 -11.78 14.39 -7.76
N PRO A 106 -11.72 14.40 -6.41
CA PRO A 106 -10.44 14.38 -5.70
C PRO A 106 -9.68 13.07 -5.97
N GLU A 107 -8.40 13.10 -5.65
CA GLU A 107 -7.51 11.95 -5.69
C GLU A 107 -8.00 10.81 -4.77
N SER A 108 -7.60 9.60 -5.11
CA SER A 108 -7.74 8.41 -4.26
C SER A 108 -6.55 8.24 -3.31
N ILE A 109 -6.69 7.39 -2.30
CA ILE A 109 -5.58 7.03 -1.40
C ILE A 109 -4.42 6.41 -2.21
N ALA A 110 -4.72 5.63 -3.24
CA ALA A 110 -3.71 5.06 -4.12
C ALA A 110 -2.93 6.13 -4.92
N ASP A 111 -3.58 7.24 -5.33
CA ASP A 111 -2.92 8.34 -6.04
C ASP A 111 -1.90 9.04 -5.13
N HIS A 112 -2.30 9.32 -3.89
CA HIS A 112 -1.45 9.87 -2.83
C HIS A 112 -0.22 8.99 -2.56
N MET A 113 -0.43 7.70 -2.25
CA MET A 113 0.68 6.77 -1.97
C MET A 113 1.60 6.57 -3.18
N TYR A 114 1.06 6.59 -4.40
CA TYR A 114 1.88 6.53 -5.62
C TYR A 114 2.82 7.74 -5.73
N ARG A 115 2.32 8.96 -5.53
CA ARG A 115 3.15 10.16 -5.62
C ARG A 115 4.17 10.20 -4.48
N MET A 116 3.84 9.73 -3.29
CA MET A 116 4.82 9.56 -2.21
C MET A 116 5.93 8.55 -2.54
N ALA A 117 5.59 7.42 -3.17
CA ALA A 117 6.59 6.45 -3.61
C ALA A 117 7.54 7.05 -4.67
N LEU A 118 7.01 7.86 -5.59
CA LEU A 118 7.83 8.63 -6.53
C LEU A 118 8.72 9.66 -5.83
N MET A 119 8.19 10.36 -4.82
CA MET A 119 8.96 11.30 -4.00
C MET A 119 10.16 10.61 -3.33
N ALA A 120 9.94 9.44 -2.73
CA ALA A 120 11.01 8.63 -2.15
C ALA A 120 12.02 8.16 -3.22
N LEU A 121 11.55 7.79 -4.42
CA LEU A 121 12.42 7.36 -5.52
C LEU A 121 13.34 8.48 -6.02
N ILE A 122 12.82 9.71 -6.17
CA ILE A 122 13.59 10.85 -6.72
C ILE A 122 14.33 11.66 -5.66
N ALA A 123 14.18 11.31 -4.38
CA ALA A 123 14.91 11.95 -3.30
C ALA A 123 16.42 11.79 -3.47
N ASP A 124 17.16 12.87 -3.19
CA ASP A 124 18.62 12.87 -3.14
C ASP A 124 19.13 11.70 -2.27
N GLU A 125 20.32 11.19 -2.56
CA GLU A 125 20.95 10.23 -1.66
C GLU A 125 21.23 10.89 -0.31
N LEU A 126 20.59 10.37 0.74
CA LEU A 126 20.78 10.82 2.11
C LEU A 126 21.63 9.81 2.87
N PRO A 127 22.76 10.23 3.48
CA PRO A 127 23.59 9.33 4.28
C PRO A 127 22.78 8.62 5.36
N GLY A 128 22.88 7.29 5.41
CA GLY A 128 22.20 6.47 6.41
C GLY A 128 20.69 6.27 6.19
N VAL A 129 20.15 6.66 5.03
CA VAL A 129 18.74 6.42 4.67
C VAL A 129 18.65 5.39 3.54
N ASN A 130 17.86 4.34 3.76
CA ASN A 130 17.56 3.35 2.72
C ASN A 130 16.38 3.79 1.84
N ARG A 131 16.67 4.22 0.61
CA ARG A 131 15.66 4.65 -0.38
C ARG A 131 14.61 3.57 -0.67
N GLU A 132 15.01 2.32 -0.85
CA GLU A 132 14.08 1.22 -1.15
C GLU A 132 13.10 1.00 0.01
N ARG A 133 13.59 1.13 1.24
CA ARG A 133 12.74 1.04 2.43
C ARG A 133 11.77 2.22 2.53
N CYS A 134 12.19 3.46 2.22
CA CYS A 134 11.27 4.60 2.10
C CYS A 134 10.15 4.35 1.08
N ILE A 135 10.49 3.80 -0.10
CA ILE A 135 9.50 3.45 -1.13
C ILE A 135 8.50 2.41 -0.61
N LYS A 136 9.00 1.35 0.04
CA LYS A 136 8.16 0.31 0.63
C LYS A 136 7.22 0.88 1.71
N ILE A 137 7.73 1.71 2.62
CA ILE A 137 6.92 2.39 3.64
C ILE A 137 5.84 3.24 2.97
N ALA A 138 6.19 4.07 1.98
CA ALA A 138 5.23 4.93 1.27
C ALA A 138 4.08 4.15 0.63
N ILE A 139 4.36 2.96 0.07
CA ILE A 139 3.34 2.10 -0.56
C ILE A 139 2.38 1.47 0.46
N VAL A 140 2.81 1.26 1.72
CA VAL A 140 2.02 0.50 2.70
C VAL A 140 1.46 1.34 3.85
N HIS A 141 1.91 2.58 4.05
CA HIS A 141 1.58 3.33 5.27
C HIS A 141 0.06 3.54 5.48
N ASP A 142 -0.69 3.82 4.41
CA ASP A 142 -2.15 3.98 4.43
C ASP A 142 -2.89 2.74 3.91
N ILE A 143 -2.23 1.58 3.82
CA ILE A 143 -2.84 0.37 3.23
C ILE A 143 -4.09 -0.10 3.98
N ALA A 144 -4.11 0.09 5.31
CA ALA A 144 -5.23 -0.26 6.18
C ALA A 144 -6.51 0.53 5.86
N GLU A 145 -6.39 1.70 5.23
CA GLU A 145 -7.52 2.52 4.79
C GLU A 145 -8.36 1.82 3.70
N ALA A 146 -7.86 0.74 3.09
CA ALA A 146 -8.67 -0.15 2.25
C ALA A 146 -9.87 -0.75 3.00
N ILE A 147 -9.76 -0.92 4.33
CA ILE A 147 -10.83 -1.43 5.19
C ILE A 147 -11.44 -0.30 6.02
N VAL A 148 -10.62 0.53 6.68
CA VAL A 148 -11.13 1.52 7.64
C VAL A 148 -11.63 2.82 6.98
N GLY A 149 -11.24 3.07 5.72
CA GLY A 149 -11.44 4.35 5.03
C GLY A 149 -10.50 5.46 5.53
N ASP A 150 -10.45 6.58 4.80
CA ASP A 150 -9.63 7.74 5.20
C ASP A 150 -10.26 8.47 6.40
N ILE A 151 -9.78 8.14 7.60
CA ILE A 151 -10.20 8.76 8.86
C ILE A 151 -9.43 10.07 9.05
N THR A 152 -10.18 11.18 9.08
CA THR A 152 -9.64 12.54 9.16
C THR A 152 -9.79 13.14 10.56
N PRO A 153 -9.07 14.22 10.89
CA PRO A 153 -9.27 14.94 12.16
C PRO A 153 -10.73 15.38 12.39
N SER A 154 -11.48 15.71 11.33
CA SER A 154 -12.89 16.09 11.42
C SER A 154 -13.83 14.96 11.87
N ASP A 155 -13.38 13.70 11.85
CA ASP A 155 -14.18 12.56 12.31
C ASP A 155 -14.20 12.40 13.83
N GLY A 156 -13.34 13.14 14.56
CA GLY A 156 -13.31 13.11 16.03
C GLY A 156 -12.87 11.75 16.61
N VAL A 157 -12.33 10.85 15.80
CA VAL A 157 -11.81 9.55 16.26
C VAL A 157 -10.49 9.78 16.99
N PRO A 158 -10.37 9.38 18.28
CA PRO A 158 -9.11 9.52 19.01
C PRO A 158 -7.97 8.76 18.33
N LYS A 159 -6.75 9.30 18.38
CA LYS A 159 -5.57 8.69 17.74
C LYS A 159 -5.38 7.21 18.10
N ALA A 160 -5.54 6.86 19.39
CA ALA A 160 -5.41 5.49 19.86
C ALA A 160 -6.46 4.55 19.24
N GLU A 161 -7.69 5.03 19.04
CA GLU A 161 -8.76 4.24 18.42
C GLU A 161 -8.58 4.11 16.91
N LYS A 162 -8.11 5.18 16.23
CA LYS A 162 -7.71 5.12 14.81
C LYS A 162 -6.63 4.05 14.62
N SER A 163 -5.55 4.14 15.42
CA SER A 163 -4.43 3.20 15.37
C SER A 163 -4.86 1.75 15.64
N ARG A 164 -5.74 1.52 16.62
CA ARG A 164 -6.31 0.19 16.89
C ARG A 164 -7.06 -0.38 15.68
N ARG A 165 -7.95 0.41 15.06
CA ARG A 165 -8.73 -0.02 13.88
C ARG A 165 -7.84 -0.33 12.69
N GLU A 166 -6.83 0.51 12.45
CA GLU A 166 -5.88 0.31 11.35
C GLU A 166 -5.02 -0.91 11.57
N GLN A 167 -4.58 -1.14 12.81
CA GLN A 167 -3.83 -2.35 13.17
C GLN A 167 -4.66 -3.62 12.98
N GLU A 168 -5.95 -3.60 13.33
CA GLU A 168 -6.88 -4.72 13.11
C GLU A 168 -7.11 -4.98 11.62
N ALA A 169 -7.36 -3.93 10.84
CA ALA A 169 -7.47 -4.01 9.39
C ALA A 169 -6.20 -4.59 8.75
N LEU A 170 -5.03 -4.11 9.16
CA LEU A 170 -3.75 -4.62 8.66
C LEU A 170 -3.56 -6.11 8.97
N ASN A 171 -3.98 -6.56 10.17
CA ASN A 171 -3.94 -7.96 10.54
C ASN A 171 -4.84 -8.80 9.62
N GLU A 172 -6.08 -8.36 9.40
CA GLU A 172 -7.02 -9.02 8.47
C GLU A 172 -6.43 -9.11 7.05
N MET A 173 -5.88 -8.01 6.53
CA MET A 173 -5.24 -7.99 5.21
C MET A 173 -4.07 -8.99 5.12
N CYS A 174 -3.25 -9.07 6.16
CA CYS A 174 -2.12 -10.00 6.22
C CYS A 174 -2.55 -11.47 6.34
N ASP A 175 -3.68 -11.74 7.01
CA ASP A 175 -4.25 -13.09 7.08
C ASP A 175 -4.82 -13.50 5.72
N ILE A 176 -5.47 -12.58 4.98
CA ILE A 176 -5.91 -12.80 3.59
C ILE A 176 -4.73 -13.11 2.68
N LEU A 177 -3.59 -12.43 2.87
CA LEU A 177 -2.36 -12.70 2.13
C LEU A 177 -1.76 -14.09 2.45
N GLY A 178 -2.22 -14.77 3.51
CA GLY A 178 -1.74 -16.08 3.94
C GLY A 178 -0.60 -16.02 4.96
N GLY A 179 -0.34 -14.86 5.57
CA GLY A 179 0.71 -14.68 6.56
C GLY A 179 2.13 -14.83 6.01
N GLY A 180 3.04 -15.32 6.84
CA GLY A 180 4.44 -15.58 6.47
C GLY A 180 5.32 -14.33 6.38
N PRO A 181 6.55 -14.47 5.87
CA PRO A 181 7.56 -13.39 5.92
C PRO A 181 7.16 -12.11 5.20
N ILE A 182 6.42 -12.19 4.08
CA ILE A 182 5.96 -11.01 3.35
C ILE A 182 4.89 -10.26 4.14
N ALA A 183 3.93 -10.96 4.73
CA ALA A 183 2.93 -10.33 5.59
C ALA A 183 3.58 -9.68 6.82
N ASN A 184 4.60 -10.32 7.40
CA ASN A 184 5.38 -9.75 8.50
C ASN A 184 6.12 -8.48 8.07
N GLU A 185 6.75 -8.47 6.90
CA GLU A 185 7.42 -7.26 6.37
C GLU A 185 6.42 -6.11 6.21
N ILE A 186 5.21 -6.36 5.69
CA ILE A 186 4.15 -5.33 5.58
C ILE A 186 3.77 -4.78 6.96
N LYS A 187 3.59 -5.66 7.97
CA LYS A 187 3.29 -5.24 9.34
C LYS A 187 4.41 -4.41 9.94
N GLU A 188 5.66 -4.81 9.73
CA GLU A 188 6.84 -4.11 10.22
C GLU A 188 6.97 -2.71 9.59
N LEU A 189 6.82 -2.61 8.26
CA LEU A 189 6.87 -1.32 7.55
C LEU A 189 5.75 -0.36 8.01
N TRP A 190 4.53 -0.87 8.18
CA TRP A 190 3.42 -0.07 8.69
C TRP A 190 3.67 0.39 10.13
N ALA A 191 4.12 -0.51 11.01
CA ALA A 191 4.43 -0.17 12.41
C ALA A 191 5.61 0.81 12.51
N GLU A 192 6.62 0.69 11.64
CA GLU A 192 7.75 1.61 11.56
C GLU A 192 7.28 3.03 11.21
N TYR A 193 6.34 3.15 10.26
CA TYR A 193 5.68 4.42 9.95
C TYR A 193 4.85 4.94 11.13
N GLU A 194 3.99 4.12 11.71
CA GLU A 194 3.05 4.55 12.75
C GLU A 194 3.77 5.06 14.01
N HIS A 195 4.84 4.36 14.40
CA HIS A 195 5.69 4.75 15.54
C HIS A 195 6.75 5.80 15.19
N ASN A 196 6.96 6.11 13.92
CA ASN A 196 8.01 7.02 13.45
C ASN A 196 9.40 6.61 14.00
N SER A 197 9.72 5.31 13.93
CA SER A 197 10.85 4.71 14.66
C SER A 197 12.18 4.71 13.91
N SER A 198 12.21 5.21 12.68
CA SER A 198 13.41 5.25 11.82
C SER A 198 13.54 6.60 11.10
N ILE A 199 14.71 6.83 10.50
CA ILE A 199 14.92 8.00 9.65
C ILE A 199 14.11 7.89 8.35
N GLU A 200 13.92 6.67 7.84
CA GLU A 200 13.05 6.37 6.71
C GLU A 200 11.60 6.73 7.00
N ALA A 201 11.05 6.31 8.15
CA ALA A 201 9.70 6.66 8.57
C ALA A 201 9.54 8.17 8.76
N SER A 202 10.54 8.82 9.36
CA SER A 202 10.54 10.28 9.54
C SER A 202 10.51 11.03 8.21
N LEU A 203 11.30 10.55 7.23
CA LEU A 203 11.32 11.11 5.88
C LEU A 203 10.00 10.86 5.15
N VAL A 204 9.44 9.65 5.22
CA VAL A 204 8.15 9.35 4.57
C VAL A 204 7.01 10.12 5.21
N LYS A 205 7.01 10.36 6.53
CA LYS A 205 6.05 11.27 7.18
C LYS A 205 6.20 12.72 6.74
N ASP A 206 7.41 13.15 6.38
CA ASP A 206 7.59 14.47 5.77
C ASP A 206 7.05 14.48 4.34
N PHE A 207 7.29 13.42 3.56
CA PHE A 207 6.72 13.29 2.22
C PHE A 207 5.19 13.27 2.22
N ASP A 208 4.54 12.58 3.15
CA ASP A 208 3.08 12.62 3.33
C ASP A 208 2.58 14.07 3.44
N LYS A 209 3.19 14.87 4.34
CA LYS A 209 2.83 16.29 4.52
C LYS A 209 3.17 17.14 3.30
N VAL A 210 4.32 16.93 2.66
CA VAL A 210 4.74 17.67 1.45
C VAL A 210 3.80 17.39 0.29
N GLU A 211 3.45 16.13 0.09
CA GLU A 211 2.52 15.67 -0.94
C GLU A 211 1.15 16.32 -0.75
N MET A 212 0.64 16.32 0.49
CA MET A 212 -0.62 16.96 0.84
C MET A 212 -0.63 18.47 0.53
N ILE A 213 0.40 19.23 0.92
CA ILE A 213 0.44 20.68 0.63
C ILE A 213 0.70 20.99 -0.85
N LEU A 214 1.41 20.10 -1.56
CA LEU A 214 1.57 20.22 -3.01
C LEU A 214 0.23 20.00 -3.71
N GLN A 215 -0.52 18.97 -3.30
CA GLN A 215 -1.86 18.70 -3.82
C GLN A 215 -2.83 19.85 -3.51
N ALA A 216 -2.75 20.42 -2.31
CA ALA A 216 -3.53 21.60 -1.93
C ALA A 216 -3.25 22.76 -2.89
N LEU A 217 -1.97 23.10 -3.13
CA LEU A 217 -1.59 24.14 -4.09
C LEU A 217 -2.19 23.86 -5.49
N GLU A 218 -2.04 22.64 -6.00
CA GLU A 218 -2.58 22.23 -7.31
C GLU A 218 -4.11 22.38 -7.37
N TYR A 219 -4.82 22.00 -6.30
CA TYR A 219 -6.27 22.17 -6.23
C TYR A 219 -6.72 23.62 -6.06
N GLU A 220 -5.99 24.46 -5.34
CA GLU A 220 -6.22 25.91 -5.36
C GLU A 220 -6.10 26.45 -6.79
N MET A 221 -5.18 25.91 -7.59
CA MET A 221 -5.01 26.29 -8.99
C MET A 221 -6.16 25.84 -9.88
N ALA A 222 -6.55 24.57 -9.78
CA ALA A 222 -7.55 23.98 -10.66
C ALA A 222 -8.98 24.36 -10.28
N HIS A 223 -9.26 24.58 -8.99
CA HIS A 223 -10.62 24.78 -8.48
C HIS A 223 -10.89 26.19 -7.94
N GLY A 224 -9.89 27.06 -7.87
CA GLY A 224 -10.06 28.42 -7.32
C GLY A 224 -10.48 28.42 -5.85
N LYS A 225 -10.03 27.43 -5.09
CA LYS A 225 -10.31 27.28 -3.65
C LYS A 225 -9.21 27.95 -2.83
N VAL A 226 -9.52 28.22 -1.55
CA VAL A 226 -8.56 28.60 -0.51
C VAL A 226 -8.42 27.41 0.42
N LEU A 227 -7.22 26.86 0.53
CA LEU A 227 -6.91 25.63 1.28
C LEU A 227 -5.82 25.89 2.34
N ASP A 228 -5.83 27.09 2.95
CA ASP A 228 -4.84 27.52 3.95
C ASP A 228 -4.66 26.53 5.11
N GLU A 229 -5.73 25.87 5.54
CA GLU A 229 -5.69 24.93 6.66
C GLU A 229 -4.73 23.75 6.45
N PHE A 230 -4.53 23.30 5.21
CA PHE A 230 -3.56 22.24 4.89
C PHE A 230 -2.12 22.71 5.10
N PHE A 231 -1.84 23.98 4.80
CA PHE A 231 -0.53 24.58 5.04
C PHE A 231 -0.31 24.88 6.53
N LEU A 232 -1.32 25.43 7.21
CA LEU A 232 -1.25 25.74 8.63
C LEU A 232 -1.11 24.47 9.48
N SER A 233 -1.80 23.39 9.11
CA SER A 233 -1.76 22.12 9.84
C SER A 233 -0.41 21.41 9.74
N THR A 234 0.45 21.74 8.78
CA THR A 234 1.78 21.13 8.58
C THR A 234 2.93 22.02 9.05
N ALA A 235 2.69 23.30 9.31
CA ALA A 235 3.68 24.25 9.78
C ALA A 235 4.39 23.74 11.06
N GLY A 236 5.72 23.73 11.04
CA GLY A 236 6.55 23.27 12.16
C GLY A 236 6.57 21.75 12.42
N LYS A 237 5.95 20.93 11.55
CA LYS A 237 5.87 19.47 11.72
C LYS A 237 6.80 18.66 10.81
N PHE A 238 7.65 19.34 10.04
CA PHE A 238 8.66 18.69 9.19
C PHE A 238 9.91 18.36 10.01
N GLN A 239 10.35 17.11 9.95
CA GLN A 239 11.39 16.57 10.82
C GLN A 239 12.78 16.64 10.18
N THR A 240 12.87 16.14 8.95
CA THR A 240 14.10 16.01 8.17
C THR A 240 14.45 17.31 7.42
N ASP A 241 15.72 17.51 7.13
CA ASP A 241 16.14 18.69 6.37
C ASP A 241 15.68 18.65 4.92
N LEU A 242 15.60 17.45 4.32
CA LEU A 242 15.02 17.29 2.97
C LEU A 242 13.53 17.67 2.97
N GLY A 243 12.75 17.16 3.93
CA GLY A 243 11.33 17.48 4.08
C GLY A 243 11.09 18.98 4.27
N LYS A 244 11.87 19.63 5.15
CA LYS A 244 11.81 21.10 5.34
C LYS A 244 12.10 21.86 4.05
N ARG A 245 13.12 21.47 3.28
CA ARG A 245 13.47 22.12 2.00
C ARG A 245 12.36 22.00 0.97
N TRP A 246 11.79 20.81 0.80
CA TRP A 246 10.70 20.59 -0.16
C TRP A 246 9.43 21.34 0.25
N ALA A 247 9.07 21.31 1.53
CA ALA A 247 7.95 22.08 2.05
C ALA A 247 8.13 23.59 1.83
N ALA A 248 9.33 24.12 2.13
CA ALA A 248 9.64 25.53 1.91
C ALA A 248 9.49 25.94 0.43
N GLU A 249 9.90 25.08 -0.50
CA GLU A 249 9.73 25.32 -1.94
C GLU A 249 8.25 25.36 -2.34
N VAL A 250 7.42 24.44 -1.84
CA VAL A 250 5.96 24.45 -2.12
C VAL A 250 5.32 25.73 -1.57
N VAL A 251 5.64 26.12 -0.33
CA VAL A 251 5.14 27.36 0.28
C VAL A 251 5.61 28.59 -0.48
N ALA A 252 6.86 28.65 -0.91
CA ALA A 252 7.38 29.77 -1.70
C ALA A 252 6.64 29.93 -3.03
N ARG A 253 6.35 28.82 -3.73
CA ARG A 253 5.55 28.83 -4.97
C ARG A 253 4.13 29.34 -4.73
N ARG A 254 3.49 28.89 -3.65
CA ARG A 254 2.17 29.37 -3.25
C ARG A 254 2.16 30.87 -2.95
N ASN A 255 3.09 31.36 -2.14
CA ASN A 255 3.18 32.77 -1.78
C ASN A 255 3.42 33.67 -2.99
N LYS A 256 4.30 33.25 -3.91
CA LYS A 256 4.53 33.96 -5.18
C LYS A 256 3.27 34.08 -6.03
N ARG A 257 2.38 33.08 -5.98
CA ARG A 257 1.09 33.11 -6.67
C ARG A 257 0.10 34.06 -5.98
N LEU A 258 -0.04 33.96 -4.66
CA LEU A 258 -0.94 34.84 -3.90
C LEU A 258 -0.53 36.32 -4.06
N GLY A 259 0.77 36.62 -4.03
CA GLY A 259 1.28 37.97 -4.26
C GLY A 259 1.14 38.50 -5.70
N LYS A 260 0.79 37.65 -6.68
CA LYS A 260 0.41 38.08 -8.04
C LYS A 260 -1.09 38.35 -8.19
N GLN A 261 -1.89 37.93 -7.22
CA GLN A 261 -3.35 38.08 -7.22
C GLN A 261 -3.83 39.25 -6.34
N ALA A 262 -2.92 39.82 -5.54
CA ALA A 262 -3.11 41.05 -4.77
C ALA A 262 -2.72 42.29 -5.60
#